data_AF-A0A534BMK2-F1
#
_entry.id   AF-A0A534BMK2-F1
#
_cell.length_a   1.000
_cell.length_b   1.000
_cell.length_c   1.000
_cell.angle_alpha   90.00
_cell.angle_beta   90.00
_cell.angle_gamma   90.00
#
_symmetry.space_group_name_H-M   'P 1'
#
loop_
_entity.id
_entity.type
_entity.pdbx_description
1 polymer ?
#
loop_
_entity_poly.entity_id
_entity_poly.type
_entity_poly.pdbx_seq_one_letter_code
_entity_poly.pdbx_strand_id
1 'polypeptide(L)'
;MAFWPDAVHKHAATLQQGPPDEALTRKLAIGYRSVLAGRFPDPLRVVDKTPFNSDHLGVIHSVFPKARIIYLRRDPIDACLSCYFQAFLPSLNFTMDLSDLAHYYQEHRRLMDHWRRVLPPEILLEVPYAGLIGAQEEWSRRIVDFLGLPWDPRCLEFHRTERVVRTASYWQVRQPIYKDSLGRWRNYEKFIGPLLELRDRTPA
;
A
#
# COMPACT_ATOMS: atom_id res chain seq x y z
N MET A 1 4.21 -6.93 -8.18
CA MET A 1 4.45 -8.38 -8.41
C MET A 1 3.10 -9.04 -8.23
N ALA A 2 2.57 -9.79 -9.20
CA ALA A 2 1.16 -10.24 -9.13
C ALA A 2 0.94 -11.57 -8.37
N PHE A 3 1.87 -11.97 -7.50
CA PHE A 3 1.81 -13.30 -6.87
C PHE A 3 0.55 -13.49 -6.01
N TRP A 4 0.25 -12.54 -5.11
CA TRP A 4 -0.83 -12.70 -4.14
C TRP A 4 -2.22 -12.77 -4.80
N PRO A 5 -2.59 -11.88 -5.74
CA PRO A 5 -3.86 -12.00 -6.46
C PRO A 5 -4.02 -13.37 -7.14
N ASP A 6 -3.00 -13.84 -7.87
CA ASP A 6 -3.03 -15.11 -8.59
C ASP A 6 -3.15 -16.30 -7.62
N ALA A 7 -2.36 -16.29 -6.55
CA ALA A 7 -2.35 -17.35 -5.54
C ALA A 7 -3.67 -17.43 -4.77
N VAL A 8 -4.21 -16.29 -4.36
CA VAL A 8 -5.49 -16.21 -3.64
C VAL A 8 -6.62 -16.66 -4.56
N HIS A 9 -6.65 -16.21 -5.81
CA HIS A 9 -7.65 -16.64 -6.78
C HIS A 9 -7.61 -18.16 -7.01
N LYS A 10 -6.42 -18.72 -7.23
CA LYS A 10 -6.22 -20.17 -7.44
C LYS A 10 -6.68 -21.02 -6.25
N HIS A 11 -6.62 -20.48 -5.04
CA HIS A 11 -6.94 -21.18 -3.80
C HIS A 11 -8.20 -20.64 -3.10
N ALA A 12 -9.04 -19.90 -3.82
CA ALA A 12 -10.17 -19.16 -3.24
C ALA A 12 -11.15 -20.05 -2.48
N ALA A 13 -11.51 -21.22 -3.01
CA ALA A 13 -12.45 -22.14 -2.36
C ALA A 13 -11.97 -22.58 -0.97
N THR A 14 -10.67 -22.81 -0.80
CA THR A 14 -10.07 -23.17 0.49
C THR A 14 -9.99 -21.96 1.40
N LEU A 15 -9.51 -20.82 0.89
CA LEU A 15 -9.33 -19.59 1.69
C LEU A 15 -10.65 -18.96 2.15
N GLN A 16 -11.76 -19.23 1.46
CA GLN A 16 -13.11 -18.82 1.88
C GLN A 16 -13.62 -19.62 3.08
N GLN A 17 -13.11 -20.83 3.31
CA GLN A 17 -13.51 -21.68 4.44
C GLN A 17 -12.73 -21.38 5.71
N GLY A 18 -11.59 -20.68 5.60
CA GLY A 18 -10.75 -20.33 6.75
C GLY A 18 -9.30 -20.01 6.35
N PRO A 19 -8.42 -19.80 7.35
CA PRO A 19 -7.00 -19.60 7.09
C PRO A 19 -6.37 -20.82 6.39
N PRO A 20 -5.31 -20.62 5.58
CA PRO A 20 -4.64 -21.73 4.92
C PRO A 20 -4.07 -22.71 5.94
N ASP A 21 -4.21 -24.01 5.67
CA ASP A 21 -3.56 -25.06 6.46
C ASP A 21 -2.02 -25.01 6.29
N GLU A 22 -1.30 -25.85 7.04
CA GLU A 22 0.17 -25.86 6.99
C GLU A 22 0.71 -26.19 5.59
N ALA A 23 0.05 -27.12 4.88
CA ALA A 23 0.48 -27.58 3.57
C ALA A 23 0.36 -26.45 2.53
N LEU A 24 -0.78 -25.75 2.50
CA LEU A 24 -1.01 -24.61 1.63
C LEU A 24 -0.11 -23.44 2.02
N THR A 25 0.04 -23.16 3.32
CA THR A 25 0.95 -22.12 3.83
C THR A 25 2.37 -22.34 3.33
N ARG A 26 2.90 -23.57 3.46
CA ARG A 26 4.24 -23.92 2.98
C ARG A 26 4.36 -23.78 1.46
N LYS A 27 3.36 -24.23 0.71
CA LYS A 27 3.31 -24.10 -0.75
C LYS A 27 3.35 -22.65 -1.20
N LEU A 28 2.54 -21.78 -0.58
CA LEU A 28 2.53 -20.34 -0.87
C LEU A 28 3.86 -19.68 -0.51
N ALA A 29 4.44 -20.03 0.64
CA ALA A 29 5.74 -19.51 1.06
C ALA A 29 6.85 -19.84 0.06
N ILE A 30 6.93 -21.10 -0.39
CA ILE A 30 7.90 -21.55 -1.41
C ILE A 30 7.65 -20.81 -2.72
N GLY A 31 6.40 -20.75 -3.18
CA GLY A 31 6.05 -20.06 -4.42
C GLY A 31 6.47 -18.60 -4.42
N TYR A 32 6.15 -17.86 -3.35
CA TYR A 32 6.52 -16.45 -3.25
C TYR A 32 8.03 -16.27 -3.18
N ARG A 33 8.74 -17.08 -2.37
CA ARG A 33 10.21 -17.03 -2.27
C ARG A 33 10.90 -17.30 -3.60
N SER A 34 10.39 -18.23 -4.41
CA SER A 34 10.91 -18.48 -5.76
C SER A 34 10.76 -17.26 -6.67
N VAL A 35 9.61 -16.56 -6.59
CA VAL A 35 9.42 -15.29 -7.33
C VAL A 35 10.38 -14.20 -6.85
N LEU A 36 10.63 -14.11 -5.54
CA LEU A 36 11.60 -13.16 -4.97
C LEU A 36 13.03 -13.47 -5.41
N ALA A 37 13.45 -14.74 -5.31
CA ALA A 37 14.80 -15.20 -5.66
C ALA A 37 15.12 -14.95 -7.15
N GLY A 38 14.12 -15.11 -8.03
CA GLY A 38 14.27 -14.79 -9.45
C GLY A 38 14.45 -13.30 -9.77
N ARG A 39 14.16 -12.39 -8.82
CA ARG A 39 14.27 -10.93 -9.01
C ARG A 39 15.39 -10.28 -8.22
N PHE A 40 15.69 -10.84 -7.06
CA PHE A 40 16.67 -10.32 -6.11
C PHE A 40 17.61 -11.48 -5.76
N PRO A 41 18.80 -11.58 -6.38
CA PRO A 41 19.77 -12.59 -6.00
C PRO A 41 20.35 -12.24 -4.62
N ASP A 42 20.19 -13.16 -3.67
CA ASP A 42 20.68 -13.09 -2.28
C ASP A 42 20.36 -11.79 -1.49
N PRO A 43 19.07 -11.44 -1.30
CA PRO A 43 18.71 -10.22 -0.60
C PRO A 43 18.73 -10.43 0.92
N LEU A 44 19.38 -9.53 1.66
CA LEU A 44 19.27 -9.51 3.12
C LEU A 44 17.80 -9.28 3.58
N ARG A 45 17.10 -8.40 2.88
CA ARG A 45 15.66 -8.10 3.08
C ARG A 45 15.04 -7.73 1.74
N VAL A 46 13.74 -7.99 1.60
CA VAL A 46 12.97 -7.65 0.40
C VAL A 46 11.80 -6.75 0.79
N VAL A 47 11.56 -5.72 -0.02
CA VAL A 47 10.37 -4.86 0.08
C VAL A 47 9.48 -5.13 -1.12
N ASP A 48 8.29 -5.67 -0.88
CA ASP A 48 7.24 -5.76 -1.90
C ASP A 48 6.29 -4.57 -1.77
N LYS A 49 6.47 -3.59 -2.66
CA LYS A 49 5.61 -2.42 -2.76
C LYS A 49 4.59 -2.62 -3.88
N THR A 50 3.47 -3.24 -3.54
CA THR A 50 2.31 -3.42 -4.42
C THR A 50 1.04 -2.95 -3.68
N PRO A 51 0.33 -1.89 -4.16
CA PRO A 51 -0.83 -1.32 -3.45
C PRO A 51 -1.91 -2.35 -3.08
N PHE A 52 -2.27 -3.23 -4.01
CA PHE A 52 -3.29 -4.27 -3.82
C PHE A 52 -2.90 -5.39 -2.84
N ASN A 53 -1.69 -5.37 -2.27
CA ASN A 53 -1.35 -6.30 -1.19
C ASN A 53 -2.26 -6.09 0.04
N SER A 54 -2.87 -4.91 0.20
CA SER A 54 -3.90 -4.64 1.24
C SER A 54 -5.06 -5.63 1.19
N ASP A 55 -5.38 -6.17 0.02
CA ASP A 55 -6.53 -7.05 -0.18
C ASP A 55 -6.26 -8.48 0.30
N HIS A 56 -4.99 -8.76 0.63
CA HIS A 56 -4.49 -10.10 0.90
C HIS A 56 -3.72 -10.21 2.22
N LEU A 57 -3.80 -9.20 3.10
CA LEU A 57 -2.99 -9.15 4.33
C LEU A 57 -3.21 -10.36 5.25
N GLY A 58 -4.43 -10.90 5.33
CA GLY A 58 -4.71 -12.12 6.11
C GLY A 58 -3.90 -13.34 5.63
N VAL A 59 -3.85 -13.57 4.31
CA VAL A 59 -3.07 -14.67 3.72
C VAL A 59 -1.58 -14.39 3.83
N ILE A 60 -1.15 -13.15 3.54
CA ILE A 60 0.25 -12.74 3.65
C ILE A 60 0.76 -12.97 5.07
N HIS A 61 0.00 -12.57 6.09
CA HIS A 61 0.36 -12.76 7.49
C HIS A 61 0.38 -14.24 7.88
N SER A 62 -0.59 -15.03 7.42
CA SER A 62 -0.61 -16.49 7.67
C SER A 62 0.64 -17.17 7.10
N VAL A 63 1.08 -16.75 5.92
CA VAL A 63 2.25 -17.32 5.24
C VAL A 63 3.58 -16.79 5.80
N PHE A 64 3.63 -15.51 6.14
CA PHE A 64 4.80 -14.81 6.65
C PHE A 64 4.45 -14.05 7.94
N PRO A 65 4.34 -14.73 9.09
CA PRO A 65 3.88 -14.12 10.33
C PRO A 65 4.82 -13.02 10.85
N LYS A 66 6.08 -13.01 10.41
CA LYS A 66 7.09 -12.00 10.74
C LYS A 66 7.19 -10.87 9.72
N ALA A 67 6.37 -10.87 8.67
CA ALA A 67 6.36 -9.78 7.69
C ALA A 67 5.82 -8.50 8.34
N ARG A 68 6.54 -7.40 8.18
CA ARG A 68 6.11 -6.06 8.61
C ARG A 68 5.37 -5.39 7.47
N ILE A 69 4.22 -4.79 7.77
CA ILE A 69 3.34 -4.11 6.83
C ILE A 69 3.39 -2.61 7.13
N ILE A 70 3.75 -1.82 6.13
CA ILE A 70 3.70 -0.35 6.20
C ILE A 70 2.54 0.09 5.31
N TYR A 71 1.52 0.69 5.92
CA TYR A 71 0.34 1.18 5.23
C TYR A 71 0.34 2.71 5.20
N LEU A 72 0.48 3.28 4.00
CA LEU A 72 0.44 4.72 3.80
C LEU A 72 -1.01 5.20 3.67
N ARG A 73 -1.45 6.03 4.61
CA ARG A 73 -2.80 6.61 4.61
C ARG A 73 -2.76 8.05 4.10
N ARG A 74 -3.41 8.30 2.98
CA ARG A 74 -3.57 9.63 2.38
C ARG A 74 -4.98 10.14 2.59
N ASP A 75 -5.17 11.45 2.43
CA ASP A 75 -6.50 12.04 2.30
C ASP A 75 -7.28 11.28 1.19
N PRO A 76 -8.51 10.84 1.47
CA PRO A 76 -9.28 10.00 0.56
C PRO A 76 -9.52 10.67 -0.79
N ILE A 77 -9.85 11.96 -0.78
CA ILE A 77 -10.20 12.70 -2.00
C ILE A 77 -8.94 12.94 -2.82
N ASP A 78 -7.84 13.36 -2.20
CA ASP A 78 -6.55 13.51 -2.91
C ASP A 78 -6.09 12.19 -3.51
N ALA A 79 -6.30 11.05 -2.82
CA ALA A 79 -5.95 9.74 -3.33
C ALA A 79 -6.80 9.35 -4.55
N CYS A 80 -8.13 9.44 -4.44
CA CYS A 80 -9.05 9.14 -5.54
C CYS A 80 -8.80 10.05 -6.74
N LEU A 81 -8.67 11.36 -6.54
CA LEU A 81 -8.42 12.30 -7.63
C LEU A 81 -7.06 12.08 -8.30
N SER A 82 -6.04 11.69 -7.52
CA SER A 82 -4.74 11.29 -8.08
C SER A 82 -4.86 10.04 -8.96
N CYS A 83 -5.75 9.10 -8.62
CA CYS A 83 -6.02 7.94 -9.46
C CYS A 83 -6.80 8.33 -10.72
N TYR A 84 -7.78 9.21 -10.60
CA TYR A 84 -8.59 9.69 -11.71
C TYR A 84 -7.76 10.41 -12.79
N PHE A 85 -6.78 11.21 -12.38
CA PHE A 85 -5.87 11.88 -13.32
C PHE A 85 -4.83 10.95 -13.95
N GLN A 86 -4.68 9.73 -13.44
CA GLN A 86 -3.73 8.77 -13.98
C GLN A 86 -4.43 7.85 -14.97
N ALA A 87 -3.95 7.84 -16.21
CA ALA A 87 -4.40 6.88 -17.23
C ALA A 87 -3.87 5.47 -16.91
N PHE A 88 -4.61 4.74 -16.08
CA PHE A 88 -4.31 3.34 -15.77
C PHE A 88 -4.78 2.38 -16.86
N LEU A 89 -4.34 1.12 -16.75
CA LEU A 89 -4.81 0.04 -17.62
C LEU A 89 -6.32 -0.20 -17.41
N PRO A 90 -7.05 -0.70 -18.42
CA PRO A 90 -8.48 -1.00 -18.31
C PRO A 90 -8.87 -1.94 -17.17
N SER A 91 -7.93 -2.76 -16.67
CA SER A 91 -8.16 -3.61 -15.49
C SER A 91 -8.37 -2.83 -14.19
N LEU A 92 -8.08 -1.53 -14.17
CA LEU A 92 -8.34 -0.59 -13.09
C LEU A 92 -9.45 0.40 -13.47
N ASN A 93 -10.47 -0.07 -14.20
CA ASN A 93 -11.57 0.75 -14.70
C ASN A 93 -12.29 1.58 -13.61
N PHE A 94 -12.32 1.11 -12.36
CA PHE A 94 -12.88 1.87 -11.24
C PHE A 94 -12.22 3.24 -11.04
N THR A 95 -11.01 3.46 -11.58
CA THR A 95 -10.34 4.78 -11.50
C THR A 95 -10.85 5.78 -12.52
N MET A 96 -11.73 5.39 -13.44
CA MET A 96 -12.20 6.21 -14.56
C MET A 96 -13.55 6.90 -14.29
N ASP A 97 -14.20 6.58 -13.17
CA ASP A 97 -15.42 7.23 -12.70
C ASP A 97 -15.26 7.66 -11.23
N LEU A 98 -15.75 8.86 -10.89
CA LEU A 98 -15.60 9.42 -9.55
C LEU A 98 -16.45 8.68 -8.51
N SER A 99 -17.60 8.14 -8.90
CA SER A 99 -18.50 7.37 -8.04
C SER A 99 -17.91 5.99 -7.76
N ASP A 100 -17.35 5.33 -8.77
CA ASP A 100 -16.64 4.07 -8.61
C ASP A 100 -15.41 4.22 -7.70
N LEU A 101 -14.66 5.32 -7.86
CA LEU A 101 -13.55 5.67 -6.97
C LEU A 101 -13.99 5.86 -5.52
N ALA A 102 -15.11 6.57 -5.30
CA ALA A 102 -15.67 6.76 -3.96
C ALA A 102 -16.07 5.41 -3.35
N HIS A 103 -16.79 4.58 -4.10
CA HIS A 103 -17.21 3.26 -3.67
C HIS A 103 -16.00 2.37 -3.33
N TYR A 104 -15.03 2.27 -4.23
CA TYR A 104 -13.81 1.49 -4.01
C TYR A 104 -13.07 1.95 -2.76
N TYR A 105 -12.91 3.25 -2.56
CA TYR A 105 -12.21 3.76 -1.38
C TYR A 105 -12.95 3.47 -0.08
N GLN A 106 -14.29 3.50 -0.08
CA GLN A 106 -15.10 3.12 1.08
C GLN A 106 -14.89 1.64 1.43
N GLU A 107 -14.89 0.74 0.44
CA GLU A 107 -14.64 -0.69 0.67
C GLU A 107 -13.20 -0.95 1.11
N HIS A 108 -12.23 -0.28 0.51
CA HIS A 108 -10.83 -0.34 0.93
C HIS A 108 -10.65 0.10 2.38
N ARG A 109 -11.35 1.16 2.79
CA ARG A 109 -11.36 1.59 4.20
C ARG A 109 -11.97 0.55 5.11
N ARG A 110 -13.13 0.00 4.77
CA ARG A 110 -13.79 -1.08 5.55
C ARG A 110 -12.86 -2.29 5.72
N LEU A 111 -12.12 -2.63 4.66
CA LEU A 111 -11.12 -3.69 4.68
C LEU A 111 -9.94 -3.36 5.61
N MET A 112 -9.40 -2.15 5.55
CA MET A 112 -8.34 -1.72 6.46
C MET A 112 -8.81 -1.62 7.92
N ASP A 113 -10.07 -1.24 8.17
CA ASP A 113 -10.70 -1.27 9.50
C ASP A 113 -10.82 -2.71 10.02
N HIS A 114 -11.06 -3.69 9.15
CA HIS A 114 -10.98 -5.10 9.51
C HIS A 114 -9.55 -5.50 9.88
N TRP A 115 -8.55 -5.17 9.04
CA TRP A 115 -7.16 -5.53 9.30
C TRP A 115 -6.61 -4.94 10.59
N ARG A 116 -6.96 -3.69 10.93
CA ARG A 116 -6.60 -3.10 12.22
C ARG A 116 -7.12 -3.88 13.43
N ARG A 117 -8.27 -4.54 13.29
CA ARG A 117 -8.88 -5.30 14.39
C ARG A 117 -8.31 -6.70 14.55
N VAL A 118 -7.85 -7.32 13.46
CA VAL A 118 -7.47 -8.76 13.47
C VAL A 118 -5.97 -9.01 13.35
N LEU A 119 -5.21 -8.05 12.82
CA LEU A 119 -3.76 -8.19 12.74
C LEU A 119 -3.09 -7.73 14.04
N PRO A 120 -1.99 -8.38 14.47
CA PRO A 120 -1.23 -7.91 15.62
C PRO A 120 -0.73 -6.46 15.42
N PRO A 121 -0.84 -5.58 16.43
CA PRO A 121 -0.48 -4.18 16.30
C PRO A 121 1.01 -3.98 15.95
N GLU A 122 1.87 -4.94 16.32
CA GLU A 122 3.29 -4.89 16.00
C GLU A 122 3.59 -5.15 14.52
N ILE A 123 2.70 -5.76 13.74
CA ILE A 123 3.01 -6.07 12.33
C ILE A 123 2.50 -5.01 11.34
N LEU A 124 1.62 -4.10 11.76
CA LEU A 124 1.03 -3.08 10.90
C LEU A 124 1.36 -1.67 11.41
N LEU A 125 2.18 -0.93 10.65
CA LEU A 125 2.42 0.49 10.89
C LEU A 125 1.63 1.32 9.88
N GLU A 126 0.72 2.15 10.39
CA GLU A 126 0.09 3.18 9.58
C GLU A 126 0.90 4.47 9.56
N VAL A 127 1.17 4.96 8.35
CA VAL A 127 1.92 6.20 8.11
C VAL A 127 0.98 7.21 7.47
N PRO A 128 0.64 8.32 8.15
CA PRO A 128 -0.15 9.39 7.56
C PRO A 128 0.72 10.13 6.54
N TYR A 129 0.30 10.13 5.28
CA TYR A 129 1.01 10.77 4.18
C TYR A 129 1.30 12.26 4.45
N ALA A 130 0.30 13.00 4.94
CA ALA A 130 0.47 14.40 5.31
C ALA A 130 1.47 14.59 6.46
N GLY A 131 1.47 13.67 7.45
CA GLY A 131 2.45 13.67 8.53
C GLY A 131 3.86 13.39 8.04
N LEU A 132 4.03 12.39 7.17
CA LEU A 132 5.32 12.07 6.55
C LEU A 132 5.86 13.24 5.72
N ILE A 133 5.00 13.96 5.00
CA ILE A 133 5.42 15.16 4.27
C ILE A 133 5.78 16.31 5.22
N GLY A 134 5.01 16.48 6.29
CA GLY A 134 5.22 17.56 7.27
C GLY A 134 6.45 17.36 8.15
N ALA A 135 6.79 16.10 8.45
CA ALA A 135 7.86 15.70 9.37
C ALA A 135 8.59 14.45 8.82
N GLN A 136 9.30 14.63 7.69
CA GLN A 136 9.97 13.53 6.98
C GLN A 136 10.87 12.69 7.88
N GLU A 137 11.76 13.34 8.62
CA GLU A 137 12.77 12.63 9.41
C GLU A 137 12.14 11.83 10.54
N GLU A 138 11.19 12.43 11.27
CA GLU A 138 10.45 11.77 12.35
C GLU A 138 9.77 10.49 11.86
N TRP A 139 8.97 10.60 10.80
CA TRP A 139 8.26 9.43 10.25
C TRP A 139 9.22 8.42 9.62
N SER A 140 10.27 8.87 8.95
CA SER A 140 11.28 7.97 8.37
C SER A 140 12.00 7.17 9.46
N ARG A 141 12.36 7.81 10.57
CA ARG A 141 12.95 7.14 11.75
C ARG A 141 11.98 6.15 12.36
N ARG A 142 10.71 6.51 12.54
CA ARG A 142 9.66 5.63 13.05
C ARG A 142 9.45 4.40 12.17
N ILE A 143 9.49 4.56 10.85
CA ILE A 143 9.40 3.44 9.89
C ILE A 143 10.61 2.51 10.03
N VAL A 144 11.82 3.08 10.08
CA VAL A 144 13.07 2.30 10.21
C VAL A 144 13.12 1.53 11.53
N ASP A 145 12.72 2.17 12.63
CA ASP A 145 12.61 1.56 13.96
C ASP A 145 11.59 0.42 13.99
N PHE A 146 10.40 0.63 13.41
CA PHE A 146 9.38 -0.41 13.25
C PHE A 146 9.87 -1.64 12.47
N LEU A 147 10.77 -1.43 11.51
CA LEU A 147 11.43 -2.51 10.76
C LEU A 147 12.59 -3.18 11.52
N GLY A 148 12.96 -2.69 12.71
CA GLY A 148 14.11 -3.16 13.47
C GLY A 148 15.41 -2.99 12.68
N LEU A 149 15.60 -1.82 12.09
CA LEU A 149 16.78 -1.44 11.31
C LEU A 149 17.55 -0.30 11.98
N PRO A 150 18.88 -0.24 11.82
CA PRO A 150 19.64 0.93 12.22
C PRO A 150 19.26 2.14 11.35
N TRP A 151 19.26 3.33 11.93
CA TRP A 151 19.03 4.58 11.20
C TRP A 151 20.17 4.86 10.20
N ASP A 152 19.81 5.31 9.00
CA ASP A 152 20.72 5.77 7.99
C ASP A 152 20.23 7.11 7.41
N PRO A 153 21.02 8.19 7.47
CA PRO A 153 20.65 9.49 6.90
C PRO A 153 20.26 9.45 5.42
N ARG A 154 20.74 8.46 4.65
CA ARG A 154 20.36 8.25 3.24
C ARG A 154 18.85 8.03 3.05
N CYS A 155 18.12 7.66 4.10
CA CYS A 155 16.65 7.61 4.07
C CYS A 155 16.02 8.98 3.75
N LEU A 156 16.66 10.08 4.13
CA LEU A 156 16.19 11.44 3.81
C LEU A 156 16.48 11.83 2.35
N GLU A 157 17.51 11.21 1.78
CA GLU A 157 18.01 11.48 0.44
C GLU A 157 17.54 10.44 -0.59
N PHE A 158 16.36 9.85 -0.38
CA PHE A 158 15.82 8.77 -1.23
C PHE A 158 15.79 9.12 -2.73
N HIS A 159 15.63 10.40 -3.07
CA HIS A 159 15.57 10.92 -4.43
C HIS A 159 16.91 10.82 -5.18
N ARG A 160 18.03 10.68 -4.44
CA ARG A 160 19.37 10.47 -5.00
C ARG A 160 19.64 9.03 -5.44
N THR A 161 18.70 8.11 -5.20
CA THR A 161 18.86 6.72 -5.60
C THR A 161 19.01 6.58 -7.12
N GLU A 162 20.02 5.82 -7.56
CA GLU A 162 20.23 5.53 -8.98
C GLU A 162 19.34 4.40 -9.51
N ARG A 163 18.70 3.65 -8.60
CA ARG A 163 17.85 2.50 -8.96
C ARG A 163 16.74 2.91 -9.91
N VAL A 164 16.43 2.05 -10.88
CA VAL A 164 15.35 2.30 -11.82
C VAL A 164 14.00 2.23 -11.10
N VAL A 165 13.24 3.32 -11.17
CA VAL A 165 11.90 3.45 -10.56
C VAL A 165 10.85 3.19 -11.64
N ARG A 166 10.14 2.06 -11.54
CA ARG A 166 9.10 1.65 -12.51
C ARG A 166 7.70 1.80 -11.91
N THR A 167 7.19 3.03 -11.87
CA THR A 167 5.86 3.37 -11.31
C THR A 167 5.32 4.62 -12.00
N ALA A 168 3.98 4.80 -12.00
CA ALA A 168 3.34 6.05 -12.43
C ALA A 168 3.92 7.31 -11.76
N SER A 169 4.42 7.19 -10.53
CA SER A 169 5.01 8.28 -9.75
C SER A 169 6.51 8.47 -9.97
N TYR A 170 7.09 7.95 -11.06
CA TYR A 170 8.55 7.90 -11.25
C TYR A 170 9.24 9.28 -11.21
N TRP A 171 8.65 10.31 -11.83
CA TRP A 171 9.18 11.68 -11.76
C TRP A 171 9.10 12.24 -10.34
N GLN A 172 7.99 12.00 -9.64
CA GLN A 172 7.73 12.51 -8.30
C GLN A 172 8.73 11.96 -7.28
N VAL A 173 9.05 10.66 -7.36
CA VAL A 173 10.01 10.00 -6.46
C VAL A 173 11.46 10.46 -6.67
N ARG A 174 11.77 11.08 -7.82
CA ARG A 174 13.09 11.66 -8.10
C ARG A 174 13.26 13.09 -7.57
N GLN A 175 12.26 13.62 -6.87
CA GLN A 175 12.32 14.92 -6.21
C GLN A 175 12.43 14.73 -4.68
N PRO A 176 13.02 15.69 -3.95
CA PRO A 176 12.85 15.79 -2.50
C PRO A 176 11.37 15.80 -2.11
N ILE A 177 11.05 15.56 -0.84
CA ILE A 177 9.65 15.69 -0.37
C ILE A 177 9.15 17.12 -0.60
N TYR A 178 7.99 17.23 -1.25
CA TYR A 178 7.30 18.49 -1.53
C TYR A 178 5.83 18.41 -1.08
N LYS A 179 5.20 19.58 -0.90
CA LYS A 179 3.86 19.69 -0.28
C LYS A 179 2.71 19.82 -1.29
N ASP A 180 3.01 20.02 -2.57
CA ASP A 180 2.04 20.38 -3.62
C ASP A 180 0.94 19.34 -3.87
N SER A 181 1.13 18.11 -3.38
CA SER A 181 0.16 17.03 -3.50
C SER A 181 -0.84 16.96 -2.34
N LEU A 182 -0.69 17.81 -1.32
CA LEU A 182 -1.60 17.89 -0.17
C LEU A 182 -2.72 18.90 -0.43
N GLY A 183 -3.97 18.46 -0.29
CA GLY A 183 -5.14 19.29 -0.49
C GLY A 183 -5.32 19.76 -1.93
N ARG A 184 -4.68 19.10 -2.90
CA ARG A 184 -4.76 19.43 -4.33
C ARG A 184 -6.20 19.32 -4.82
N TRP A 185 -7.00 18.44 -4.22
CA TRP A 185 -8.41 18.28 -4.55
C TRP A 185 -9.22 19.58 -4.44
N ARG A 186 -8.83 20.53 -3.59
CA ARG A 186 -9.53 21.82 -3.41
C ARG A 186 -9.61 22.63 -4.70
N ASN A 187 -8.60 22.52 -5.56
CA ASN A 187 -8.60 23.17 -6.89
C ASN A 187 -9.71 22.63 -7.81
N TYR A 188 -10.25 21.45 -7.50
CA TYR A 188 -11.27 20.75 -8.27
C TYR A 188 -12.56 20.55 -7.48
N GLU A 189 -12.72 21.20 -6.32
CA GLU A 189 -13.84 20.99 -5.39
C GLU A 189 -15.21 21.05 -6.08
N LYS A 190 -15.36 21.95 -7.06
CA LYS A 190 -16.60 22.12 -7.85
C LYS A 190 -16.94 20.95 -8.78
N PHE A 191 -16.00 20.04 -9.04
CA PHE A 191 -16.12 18.97 -10.04
C PHE A 191 -16.09 17.56 -9.45
N ILE A 192 -15.87 17.43 -8.14
CA ILE A 192 -15.62 16.14 -7.47
C ILE A 192 -16.80 15.65 -6.64
N GLY A 193 -18.02 16.04 -7.01
CA GLY A 193 -19.25 15.78 -6.23
C GLY A 193 -19.30 14.39 -5.57
N PRO A 194 -19.15 13.28 -6.32
CA PRO A 194 -19.17 11.92 -5.76
C PRO A 194 -18.09 11.65 -4.70
N LEU A 195 -16.91 12.28 -4.79
CA LEU A 195 -15.82 12.08 -3.83
C LEU A 195 -16.06 12.82 -2.50
N LEU A 196 -16.92 13.84 -2.47
CA LEU A 196 -17.17 14.63 -1.26
C LEU A 196 -17.76 13.78 -0.12
N GLU A 197 -18.47 12.69 -0.45
CA GLU A 197 -19.00 11.72 0.51
C GLU A 197 -17.91 11.08 1.38
N LEU A 198 -16.65 11.09 0.93
CA LEU A 198 -15.54 10.53 1.67
C LEU A 198 -15.12 11.39 2.87
N ARG A 199 -15.52 12.69 2.90
CA ARG A 199 -15.22 13.62 4.01
C ARG A 199 -15.98 13.28 5.28
N ASP A 200 -17.26 12.96 5.12
CA ASP A 200 -18.22 12.75 6.22
C ASP A 200 -17.93 11.51 7.05
N ARG A 201 -17.01 10.67 6.57
CA ARG A 201 -16.70 9.38 7.16
C ARG A 201 -15.31 9.32 7.77
N THR A 202 -14.55 10.41 7.89
CA THR A 202 -13.19 10.33 8.47
C THR A 202 -13.27 9.64 9.84
N PRO A 203 -12.61 8.47 10.06
CA PRO A 203 -12.61 7.89 11.39
C PRO A 203 -11.87 8.86 12.31
N ALA A 204 -12.44 9.08 13.51
CA ALA A 204 -11.78 9.78 14.60
C ALA A 204 -10.38 9.22 14.88
#